data_AF-A0A1W2LN22-F1
#
_entry.id   AF-A0A1W2LN22-F1
#
_cell.length_a   1.000
_cell.length_b   1.000
_cell.length_c   1.000
_cell.angle_alpha   90.00
_cell.angle_beta   90.00
_cell.angle_gamma   90.00
#
_symmetry.space_group_name_H-M   'P 1'
#
loop_
_entity.id
_entity.type
_entity.pdbx_description
1 polymer ?
#
loop_
_entity_poly.entity_id
_entity_poly.type
_entity_poly.pdbx_seq_one_letter_code
_entity_poly.pdbx_strand_id
1 'polypeptide(L)'
;MIVPVEEPERTPKASRRLLWVVAAVAVLVLAAVATTAVVVLNQITEKPAPVALPRDTAPVPLGKRELCGMRLVVFVGADEDMTAAAQALRDDPKARRVFTENKAEAYERFKKLFADRPELLELTTPDTLPAAVHLVPVPGTDVGGWADELRQRFPKAQKVDVLDPARIAAQMTTTPPPCPPSGER
;
A
#
# COMPACT_ATOMS: atom_id res chain seq x y z
N MET A 1 -84.40 10.09 47.16
CA MET A 1 -83.24 9.23 46.80
C MET A 1 -82.58 9.87 45.59
N ILE A 2 -81.33 10.30 45.76
CA ILE A 2 -80.55 11.05 44.78
C ILE A 2 -79.80 10.04 43.90
N VAL A 3 -79.92 10.16 42.58
CA VAL A 3 -79.16 9.41 41.58
C VAL A 3 -77.87 10.20 41.28
N PRO A 4 -76.68 9.57 41.20
CA PRO A 4 -75.45 10.30 40.89
C PRO A 4 -75.39 10.63 39.39
N VAL A 5 -74.96 11.85 39.10
CA VAL A 5 -74.61 12.31 37.73
C VAL A 5 -73.18 11.87 37.45
N GLU A 6 -73.00 11.10 36.37
CA GLU A 6 -71.69 10.69 35.86
C GLU A 6 -71.11 11.83 35.00
N GLU A 7 -69.91 12.29 35.34
CA GLU A 7 -69.24 13.40 34.67
C GLU A 7 -68.44 12.87 33.45
N PRO A 8 -68.63 13.41 32.23
CA PRO A 8 -67.95 12.88 31.06
C PRO A 8 -66.47 13.33 31.05
N GLU A 9 -65.58 12.34 30.99
CA GLU A 9 -64.14 12.52 30.88
C GLU A 9 -63.79 13.31 29.61
N ARG A 10 -63.35 14.56 29.78
CA ARG A 10 -63.05 15.49 28.69
C ARG A 10 -61.66 15.19 28.14
N THR A 11 -61.55 14.31 27.16
CA THR A 11 -60.30 14.12 26.41
C THR A 11 -59.94 15.42 25.67
N PRO A 12 -58.75 16.02 25.89
CA PRO A 12 -58.37 17.23 25.20
C PRO A 12 -58.06 16.91 23.74
N LYS A 13 -58.94 17.36 22.83
CA LYS A 13 -58.78 17.24 21.39
C LYS A 13 -57.61 18.13 20.96
N ALA A 14 -56.42 17.55 20.83
CA ALA A 14 -55.22 18.25 20.38
C ALA A 14 -55.51 19.04 19.09
N SER A 15 -55.24 20.34 19.09
CA SER A 15 -55.56 21.20 17.95
C SER A 15 -54.82 20.71 16.71
N ARG A 16 -55.47 20.78 15.54
CA ARG A 16 -54.90 20.37 14.25
C ARG A 16 -53.54 21.03 13.97
N ARG A 17 -53.31 22.24 14.49
CA ARG A 17 -52.01 22.94 14.41
C ARG A 17 -50.94 22.27 15.26
N LEU A 18 -51.27 21.80 16.46
CA LEU A 18 -50.35 21.06 17.33
C LEU A 18 -49.92 19.73 16.68
N LEU A 19 -50.86 19.02 16.06
CA LEU A 19 -50.57 17.80 15.30
C LEU A 19 -49.63 18.04 14.10
N TRP A 20 -49.81 19.14 13.37
CA TRP A 20 -48.92 19.53 12.27
C TRP A 20 -47.50 19.90 12.75
N VAL A 21 -47.39 20.60 13.88
CA VAL A 21 -46.09 20.94 14.46
C VAL A 21 -45.36 19.68 14.92
N VAL A 22 -46.04 18.76 15.60
CA VAL A 22 -45.44 17.49 16.03
C VAL A 22 -44.99 16.65 14.83
N ALA A 23 -45.80 16.59 13.76
CA ALA A 23 -45.42 15.89 12.53
C ALA A 23 -44.20 16.53 11.85
N ALA A 24 -44.14 17.86 11.76
CA ALA A 24 -43.00 18.56 11.18
C ALA A 24 -41.71 18.34 11.99
N VAL A 25 -41.80 18.38 13.32
CA VAL A 25 -40.68 18.10 14.22
C VAL A 25 -40.22 16.64 14.07
N ALA A 26 -41.16 15.69 14.02
CA ALA A 26 -40.82 14.28 13.83
C ALA A 26 -40.08 14.03 12.50
N VAL A 27 -40.52 14.68 11.41
CA VAL A 27 -39.86 14.59 10.09
C VAL A 27 -38.45 15.18 10.15
N LEU A 28 -38.27 16.34 10.80
CA LEU A 28 -36.95 16.96 10.95
C LEU A 28 -35.98 16.09 11.78
N VAL A 29 -36.47 15.49 12.86
CA VAL A 29 -35.67 14.57 13.69
C VAL A 29 -35.28 13.33 12.90
N LEU A 30 -36.22 12.72 12.16
CA LEU A 30 -35.92 11.56 11.32
C LEU A 30 -34.89 11.88 10.22
N ALA A 31 -34.99 13.05 9.59
CA ALA A 31 -34.02 13.51 8.61
C ALA A 31 -32.62 13.70 9.23
N ALA A 32 -32.54 14.27 10.44
CA ALA A 32 -31.29 14.45 11.16
C ALA A 32 -30.65 13.11 11.60
N VAL A 33 -31.46 12.13 12.02
CA VAL A 33 -30.97 10.78 12.36
C VAL A 33 -30.49 10.04 11.11
N ALA A 34 -31.22 10.16 9.99
CA ALA A 34 -30.82 9.52 8.73
C ALA A 34 -29.49 10.10 8.21
N THR A 35 -29.31 11.42 8.23
CA THR A 35 -28.06 12.06 7.79
C THR A 35 -26.89 11.70 8.69
N THR A 36 -27.07 11.71 10.02
CA THR A 36 -26.01 11.28 10.95
C THR A 36 -25.66 9.80 10.79
N ALA A 37 -26.63 8.91 10.59
CA ALA A 37 -26.37 7.50 10.34
C ALA A 37 -25.58 7.29 9.04
N VAL A 38 -25.94 7.99 7.95
CA VAL A 38 -25.19 7.92 6.67
C VAL A 38 -23.76 8.42 6.83
N VAL A 39 -23.55 9.54 7.54
CA VAL A 39 -22.21 10.10 7.77
C VAL A 39 -21.36 9.14 8.61
N VAL A 40 -21.90 8.59 9.69
CA VAL A 40 -21.19 7.64 10.56
C VAL A 40 -20.87 6.35 9.80
N LEU A 41 -21.82 5.84 9.01
CA LEU A 41 -21.60 4.62 8.22
C LEU A 41 -20.51 4.84 7.17
N ASN A 42 -20.47 6.02 6.53
CA ASN A 42 -19.45 6.37 5.55
C ASN A 42 -18.05 6.51 6.17
N GLN A 43 -17.95 7.08 7.38
CA GLN A 43 -16.69 7.18 8.12
C GLN A 43 -16.13 5.82 8.58
N ILE A 44 -16.99 4.83 8.83
CA ILE A 44 -16.54 3.46 9.19
C ILE A 44 -15.99 2.72 7.96
N THR A 45 -16.49 3.05 6.75
CA THR A 45 -16.00 2.46 5.49
C THR A 45 -14.72 3.09 4.96
N GLU A 46 -14.39 4.33 5.34
CA GLU A 46 -13.12 4.96 5.02
C GLU A 46 -12.01 4.33 5.87
N LYS A 47 -11.32 3.33 5.32
CA LYS A 47 -10.04 2.87 5.86
C LYS A 47 -9.15 4.11 6.06
N PRO A 48 -8.64 4.39 7.27
CA PRO A 48 -7.76 5.53 7.47
C PRO A 48 -6.62 5.44 6.46
N ALA A 49 -6.41 6.52 5.70
CA ALA A 49 -5.34 6.57 4.71
C ALA A 49 -4.04 6.14 5.40
N PRO A 50 -3.32 5.14 4.87
CA PRO A 50 -2.07 4.71 5.48
C PRO A 50 -1.18 5.94 5.60
N VAL A 51 -0.65 6.18 6.80
CA VAL A 51 0.28 7.29 7.05
C VAL A 51 1.32 7.29 5.94
N ALA A 52 1.34 8.36 5.14
CA ALA A 52 2.25 8.47 4.01
C ALA A 52 3.68 8.43 4.56
N LEU A 53 4.36 7.31 4.37
CA LEU A 53 5.74 7.16 4.81
C LEU A 53 6.61 8.18 4.07
N PRO A 54 7.61 8.77 4.74
CA PRO A 54 8.53 9.69 4.09
C PRO A 54 9.13 9.06 2.84
N ARG A 55 9.15 9.82 1.75
CA ARG A 55 9.89 9.44 0.55
C ARG A 55 11.34 9.85 0.76
N ASP A 56 12.24 8.88 0.64
CA ASP A 56 13.68 9.09 0.66
C ASP A 56 14.28 8.34 -0.50
N THR A 57 14.48 9.06 -1.58
CA THR A 57 14.92 8.52 -2.86
C THR A 57 16.40 8.73 -3.11
N ALA A 58 17.16 9.26 -2.14
CA ALA A 58 18.60 9.30 -2.23
C ALA A 58 19.12 7.87 -2.44
N PRO A 59 19.88 7.59 -3.52
CA PRO A 59 20.40 6.25 -3.76
C PRO A 59 21.26 5.80 -2.58
N VAL A 60 20.95 4.62 -2.04
CA VAL A 60 21.69 4.02 -0.94
C VAL A 60 22.05 2.56 -1.25
N PRO A 61 23.24 2.08 -0.85
CA PRO A 61 23.59 0.67 -1.02
C PRO A 61 22.58 -0.26 -0.35
N LEU A 62 22.21 -1.35 -1.02
CA LEU A 62 21.35 -2.37 -0.43
C LEU A 62 22.05 -3.02 0.77
N GLY A 63 23.34 -3.33 0.63
CA GLY A 63 24.15 -3.85 1.73
C GLY A 63 23.51 -5.05 2.44
N LYS A 64 23.24 -4.92 3.75
CA LYS A 64 22.62 -5.97 4.58
C LYS A 64 21.09 -5.87 4.69
N ARG A 65 20.46 -4.95 3.97
CA ARG A 65 19.03 -4.67 4.07
C ARG A 65 18.22 -5.71 3.32
N GLU A 66 17.10 -6.11 3.87
CA GLU A 66 16.18 -7.05 3.22
C GLU A 66 14.92 -6.34 2.74
N LEU A 67 14.72 -6.29 1.42
CA LEU A 67 13.48 -5.75 0.86
C LEU A 67 12.42 -6.85 0.81
N CYS A 68 11.47 -6.81 1.75
CA CYS A 68 10.40 -7.81 1.87
C CYS A 68 9.05 -7.35 1.33
N GLY A 69 8.93 -6.08 0.91
CA GLY A 69 7.71 -5.51 0.35
C GLY A 69 7.64 -5.63 -1.17
N MET A 70 6.52 -5.16 -1.75
CA MET A 70 6.40 -4.96 -3.19
C MET A 70 7.59 -4.12 -3.68
N ARG A 71 8.32 -4.58 -4.70
CA ARG A 71 9.47 -3.85 -5.26
C ARG A 71 9.64 -4.10 -6.75
N LEU A 72 10.21 -3.13 -7.44
CA LEU A 72 10.71 -3.31 -8.81
C LEU A 72 12.22 -3.44 -8.78
N VAL A 73 12.79 -4.21 -9.71
CA VAL A 73 14.24 -4.36 -9.84
C VAL A 73 14.63 -4.10 -11.28
N VAL A 74 15.48 -3.11 -11.50
CA VAL A 74 16.06 -2.79 -12.80
C VAL A 74 17.46 -3.38 -12.85
N PHE A 75 17.67 -4.38 -13.69
CA PHE A 75 18.95 -5.05 -13.88
C PHE A 75 19.72 -4.41 -15.03
N VAL A 76 21.00 -4.13 -14.80
CA VAL A 76 21.93 -3.52 -15.77
C VAL A 76 23.27 -4.25 -15.75
N GLY A 77 24.05 -4.11 -16.82
CA GLY A 77 25.29 -4.90 -16.99
C GLY A 77 26.50 -4.39 -16.23
N ALA A 78 26.52 -3.10 -15.92
CA ALA A 78 27.66 -2.40 -15.34
C ALA A 78 27.23 -1.56 -14.12
N ASP A 79 28.16 -1.36 -13.18
CA ASP A 79 27.92 -0.59 -11.95
C ASP A 79 27.72 0.91 -12.24
N GLU A 80 28.34 1.42 -13.31
CA GLU A 80 28.17 2.80 -13.77
C GLU A 80 26.76 3.04 -14.30
N ASP A 81 26.21 2.10 -15.09
CA ASP A 81 24.84 2.18 -15.59
C ASP A 81 23.83 2.08 -14.43
N MET A 82 24.15 1.30 -13.39
CA MET A 82 23.34 1.18 -12.17
C MET A 82 23.33 2.51 -11.40
N THR A 83 24.50 3.13 -11.23
CA THR A 83 24.64 4.42 -10.58
C THR A 83 23.87 5.50 -11.36
N ALA A 84 24.00 5.53 -12.68
CA ALA A 84 23.28 6.47 -13.53
C ALA A 84 21.75 6.28 -13.48
N ALA A 85 21.28 5.03 -13.54
CA ALA A 85 19.86 4.71 -13.41
C ALA A 85 19.31 5.12 -12.04
N ALA A 86 20.04 4.83 -10.97
CA ALA A 86 19.63 5.20 -9.61
C ALA A 86 19.51 6.72 -9.44
N GLN A 87 20.46 7.50 -9.99
CA GLN A 87 20.36 8.97 -9.98
C GLN A 87 19.16 9.46 -10.79
N ALA A 88 18.90 8.90 -11.97
CA ALA A 88 17.74 9.27 -12.78
C ALA A 88 16.39 8.93 -12.10
N LEU A 89 16.37 7.91 -11.23
CA LEU A 89 15.19 7.45 -10.52
C LEU A 89 14.96 8.16 -9.18
N ARG A 90 15.93 8.94 -8.70
CA ARG A 90 15.83 9.69 -7.45
C ARG A 90 14.61 10.61 -7.43
N ASP A 91 14.31 11.29 -8.53
CA ASP A 91 13.21 12.26 -8.56
C ASP A 91 11.90 11.65 -9.08
N ASP A 92 11.84 10.34 -9.29
CA ASP A 92 10.63 9.67 -9.78
C ASP A 92 9.54 9.69 -8.70
N PRO A 93 8.36 10.31 -8.95
CA PRO A 93 7.29 10.43 -7.97
C PRO A 93 6.74 9.09 -7.48
N LYS A 94 6.91 8.02 -8.27
CA LYS A 94 6.44 6.67 -7.94
C LYS A 94 7.41 5.94 -7.01
N ALA A 95 8.66 6.37 -6.94
CA ALA A 95 9.68 5.83 -6.05
C ALA A 95 9.56 6.43 -4.65
N ARG A 96 9.43 5.57 -3.65
CA ARG A 96 9.59 5.93 -2.23
C ARG A 96 11.03 5.77 -1.78
N ARG A 97 11.69 4.69 -2.20
CA ARG A 97 13.10 4.37 -1.90
C ARG A 97 13.80 3.86 -3.14
N VAL A 98 15.08 4.20 -3.27
CA VAL A 98 15.97 3.74 -4.33
C VAL A 98 17.20 3.10 -3.69
N PHE A 99 17.42 1.82 -3.96
CA PHE A 99 18.61 1.11 -3.50
C PHE A 99 19.46 0.68 -4.67
N THR A 100 20.76 0.71 -4.46
CA THR A 100 21.76 0.24 -5.41
C THR A 100 22.34 -1.08 -4.94
N GLU A 101 22.50 -2.01 -5.85
CA GLU A 101 23.24 -3.24 -5.62
C GLU A 101 24.26 -3.38 -6.75
N ASN A 102 25.54 -3.22 -6.44
CA ASN A 102 26.61 -3.42 -7.41
C ASN A 102 26.88 -4.90 -7.66
N LYS A 103 27.68 -5.24 -8.68
CA LYS A 103 27.97 -6.64 -9.05
C LYS A 103 28.61 -7.42 -7.90
N ALA A 104 29.48 -6.79 -7.11
CA ALA A 104 30.11 -7.43 -5.96
C ALA A 104 29.10 -7.74 -4.84
N GLU A 105 28.20 -6.81 -4.52
CA GLU A 105 27.11 -7.01 -3.56
C GLU A 105 26.14 -8.09 -4.03
N ALA A 106 25.79 -8.10 -5.33
CA ALA A 106 24.97 -9.14 -5.94
C ALA A 106 25.62 -10.52 -5.79
N TYR A 107 26.93 -10.62 -5.97
CA TYR A 107 27.69 -11.86 -5.77
C TYR A 107 27.72 -12.32 -4.31
N GLU A 108 27.91 -11.39 -3.37
CA GLU A 108 27.84 -11.71 -1.94
C GLU A 108 26.44 -12.21 -1.54
N ARG A 109 25.37 -11.63 -2.09
CA ARG A 109 24.02 -12.12 -1.87
C ARG A 109 23.80 -13.48 -2.53
N PHE A 110 24.31 -13.68 -3.75
CA PHE A 110 24.22 -14.95 -4.46
C PHE A 110 24.85 -16.09 -3.66
N LYS A 111 26.08 -15.89 -3.14
CA LYS A 111 26.76 -16.88 -2.28
C LYS A 111 25.93 -17.29 -1.07
N LYS A 112 25.24 -16.34 -0.44
CA LYS A 112 24.37 -16.62 0.71
C LYS A 112 23.12 -17.40 0.31
N LEU A 113 22.46 -16.99 -0.77
CA LEU A 113 21.23 -17.64 -1.24
C LEU A 113 21.45 -19.08 -1.71
N PHE A 114 22.63 -19.36 -2.27
CA PHE A 114 23.00 -20.65 -2.82
C PHE A 114 24.09 -21.36 -2.02
N ALA A 115 24.21 -21.06 -0.72
CA ALA A 115 25.19 -21.67 0.16
C ALA A 115 25.07 -23.21 0.20
N ASP A 116 23.84 -23.72 0.09
CA ASP A 116 23.54 -25.17 0.07
C ASP A 116 23.67 -25.81 -1.33
N ARG A 117 24.13 -25.05 -2.33
CA ARG A 117 24.24 -25.43 -3.75
C ARG A 117 25.63 -25.07 -4.30
N PRO A 118 26.71 -25.74 -3.83
CA PRO A 118 28.08 -25.40 -4.21
C PRO A 118 28.32 -25.44 -5.72
N GLU A 119 27.60 -26.30 -6.45
CA GLU A 119 27.67 -26.40 -7.91
C GLU A 119 27.28 -25.08 -8.61
N LEU A 120 26.37 -24.28 -8.03
CA LEU A 120 25.99 -22.98 -8.57
C LEU A 120 27.04 -21.91 -8.24
N LEU A 121 27.73 -22.05 -7.12
CA LEU A 121 28.78 -21.13 -6.69
C LEU A 121 30.04 -21.26 -7.55
N GLU A 122 30.37 -22.47 -8.00
CA GLU A 122 31.51 -22.73 -8.89
C GLU A 122 31.29 -22.18 -10.31
N LEU A 123 30.03 -22.11 -10.75
CA LEU A 123 29.67 -21.67 -12.11
C LEU A 123 29.41 -20.16 -12.22
N THR A 124 29.36 -19.44 -11.11
CA THR A 124 28.96 -18.03 -11.09
C THR A 124 30.13 -17.17 -10.62
N THR A 125 30.45 -16.13 -11.39
CA THR A 125 31.43 -15.11 -11.00
C THR A 125 30.75 -13.76 -10.83
N PRO A 126 31.34 -12.80 -10.08
CA PRO A 126 30.78 -11.45 -9.95
C PRO A 126 30.43 -10.80 -11.30
N ASP A 127 31.25 -11.02 -12.32
CA ASP A 127 31.05 -10.41 -13.64
C ASP A 127 29.84 -10.95 -14.40
N THR A 128 29.38 -12.15 -14.07
CA THR A 128 28.19 -12.77 -14.67
C THR A 128 26.88 -12.30 -14.05
N LEU A 129 26.94 -11.68 -12.87
CA LEU A 129 25.76 -11.15 -12.19
C LEU A 129 25.51 -9.70 -12.59
N PRO A 130 24.27 -9.31 -12.93
CA PRO A 130 23.95 -7.92 -13.21
C PRO A 130 24.02 -7.07 -11.94
N ALA A 131 24.40 -5.80 -12.09
CA ALA A 131 24.12 -4.78 -11.09
C ALA A 131 22.61 -4.45 -11.13
N ALA A 132 22.07 -3.92 -10.04
CA ALA A 132 20.64 -3.68 -9.92
C ALA A 132 20.30 -2.39 -9.19
N VAL A 133 19.21 -1.75 -9.63
CA VAL A 133 18.50 -0.72 -8.87
C VAL A 133 17.22 -1.34 -8.34
N HIS A 134 17.07 -1.39 -7.02
CA HIS A 134 15.84 -1.84 -6.36
C HIS A 134 14.99 -0.64 -5.98
N LEU A 135 13.74 -0.65 -6.41
CA LEU A 135 12.79 0.43 -6.21
C LEU A 135 11.66 -0.04 -5.31
N VAL A 136 11.45 0.69 -4.22
CA VAL A 136 10.26 0.48 -3.39
C VAL A 136 9.23 1.54 -3.79
N PRO A 137 8.06 1.12 -4.32
CA PRO A 137 7.03 2.05 -4.77
C PRO A 137 6.37 2.77 -3.59
N VAL A 138 5.83 3.94 -3.88
CA VAL A 138 4.79 4.58 -3.05
C VAL A 138 3.56 3.64 -3.00
N PRO A 139 2.88 3.49 -1.84
CA PRO A 139 1.66 2.70 -1.76
C PRO A 139 0.60 3.17 -2.78
N GLY A 140 -0.03 2.22 -3.48
CA GLY A 140 -1.05 2.50 -4.50
C GLY A 140 -0.50 2.77 -5.91
N THR A 141 0.83 2.81 -6.11
CA THR A 141 1.44 2.86 -7.44
C THR A 141 1.04 1.64 -8.27
N ASP A 142 0.64 1.87 -9.53
CA ASP A 142 0.56 0.81 -10.53
C ASP A 142 1.97 0.34 -10.91
N VAL A 143 2.44 -0.70 -10.21
CA VAL A 143 3.78 -1.27 -10.40
C VAL A 143 3.95 -1.97 -11.74
N GLY A 144 2.87 -2.47 -12.34
CA GLY A 144 2.92 -3.11 -13.66
C GLY A 144 3.19 -2.07 -14.74
N GLY A 145 2.36 -1.03 -14.78
CA GLY A 145 2.55 0.09 -15.71
C GLY A 145 3.87 0.82 -15.48
N TRP A 146 4.31 0.98 -14.22
CA TRP A 146 5.64 1.56 -13.94
C TRP A 146 6.78 0.68 -14.46
N ALA A 147 6.70 -0.65 -14.34
CA ALA A 147 7.71 -1.53 -14.91
C ALA A 147 7.81 -1.39 -16.44
N ASP A 148 6.68 -1.26 -17.14
CA ASP A 148 6.66 -1.04 -18.59
C ASP A 148 7.30 0.30 -18.97
N GLU A 149 7.00 1.37 -18.24
CA GLU A 149 7.64 2.67 -18.41
C GLU A 149 9.16 2.58 -18.20
N LEU A 150 9.62 1.89 -17.14
CA LEU A 150 11.04 1.73 -16.85
C LEU A 150 11.77 0.97 -17.97
N ARG A 151 11.15 -0.06 -18.56
CA ARG A 151 11.73 -0.78 -19.72
C ARG A 151 11.94 0.15 -20.92
N GLN A 152 11.02 1.08 -21.16
CA GLN A 152 11.13 2.06 -22.23
C GLN A 152 12.15 3.16 -21.91
N ARG A 153 12.16 3.64 -20.66
CA ARG A 153 13.03 4.72 -20.19
C ARG A 153 14.50 4.31 -20.10
N PHE A 154 14.77 3.04 -19.79
CA PHE A 154 16.12 2.49 -19.63
C PHE A 154 16.39 1.39 -20.67
N PRO A 155 16.63 1.73 -21.95
CA PRO A 155 16.85 0.73 -23.01
C PRO A 155 18.13 -0.11 -22.83
N LYS A 156 19.05 0.33 -21.96
CA LYS A 156 20.23 -0.44 -21.54
C LYS A 156 19.95 -1.43 -20.40
N ALA A 157 18.78 -1.37 -19.77
CA ALA A 157 18.40 -2.35 -18.77
C ALA A 157 18.27 -3.72 -19.43
N GLN A 158 18.95 -4.71 -18.87
CA GLN A 158 18.83 -6.10 -19.32
C GLN A 158 17.45 -6.66 -19.00
N LYS A 159 16.89 -6.22 -17.86
CA LYS A 159 15.59 -6.68 -17.38
C LYS A 159 15.00 -5.69 -16.38
N VAL A 160 13.67 -5.62 -16.34
CA VAL A 160 12.92 -4.98 -15.26
C VAL A 160 11.91 -5.98 -14.72
N ASP A 161 12.04 -6.33 -13.45
CA ASP A 161 11.16 -7.29 -12.77
C ASP A 161 10.28 -6.61 -11.73
N VAL A 162 9.08 -7.17 -11.55
CA VAL A 162 8.19 -6.84 -10.44
C VAL A 162 8.23 -8.00 -9.45
N LEU A 163 8.62 -7.73 -8.22
CA LEU A 163 8.61 -8.68 -7.13
C LEU A 163 7.46 -8.34 -6.20
N ASP A 164 6.47 -9.24 -6.20
CA ASP A 164 5.25 -9.18 -5.39
C ASP A 164 5.29 -10.30 -4.33
N PRO A 165 5.73 -9.99 -3.10
CA PRO A 165 5.83 -10.97 -2.03
C PRO A 165 4.50 -11.62 -1.68
N ALA A 166 3.37 -10.91 -1.82
CA ALA A 166 2.05 -11.48 -1.52
C ALA A 166 1.68 -12.56 -2.53
N ARG A 167 1.96 -12.32 -3.81
CA ARG A 167 1.79 -13.32 -4.87
C ARG A 167 2.72 -14.52 -4.71
N ILE A 168 3.96 -14.29 -4.30
CA ILE A 168 4.93 -15.35 -4.03
C ILE A 168 4.45 -16.17 -2.81
N ALA A 169 4.09 -15.52 -1.72
CA ALA A 169 3.63 -16.16 -0.49
C ALA A 169 2.37 -17.01 -0.69
N ALA A 170 1.44 -16.58 -1.56
CA ALA A 170 0.24 -17.35 -1.90
C ALA A 170 0.54 -18.71 -2.54
N GLN A 171 1.76 -18.91 -3.06
CA GLN A 171 2.22 -20.16 -3.67
C GLN A 171 3.06 -21.02 -2.71
N MET A 172 3.35 -20.52 -1.50
CA MET A 172 4.18 -21.20 -0.51
C MET A 172 3.33 -21.96 0.50
N THR A 173 3.90 -23.03 1.05
CA THR A 173 3.28 -23.82 2.13
C THR A 173 3.54 -23.23 3.53
N THR A 174 4.41 -22.23 3.61
CA THR A 174 4.79 -21.54 4.85
C THR A 174 4.43 -20.07 4.78
N THR A 175 4.03 -19.49 5.92
CA THR A 175 3.72 -18.05 6.00
C THR A 175 5.01 -17.26 6.25
N PRO A 176 5.41 -16.35 5.35
CA PRO A 176 6.60 -15.54 5.57
C PRO A 176 6.40 -14.57 6.75
N PRO A 177 7.48 -14.17 7.45
CA PRO A 177 7.39 -13.19 8.51
C PRO A 177 6.85 -11.85 7.99
N PRO A 178 6.04 -11.13 8.78
CA PRO A 178 5.39 -9.89 8.35
C PRO A 178 6.43 -8.87 7.89
N CYS A 179 6.15 -8.21 6.77
CA CYS A 179 6.99 -7.13 6.26
C CYS A 179 6.55 -5.80 6.88
N PRO A 180 7.47 -4.97 7.41
CA PRO A 180 7.11 -3.65 7.91
C PRO A 180 6.53 -2.76 6.80
N PRO A 181 5.76 -1.71 7.14
CA PRO A 181 5.25 -0.74 6.15
C PRO A 181 6.34 -0.07 5.30
N SER A 182 7.57 0.01 5.80
CA SER A 182 8.76 0.48 5.07
C SER A 182 9.14 -0.41 3.88
N GLY A 183 8.66 -1.66 3.83
CA GLY A 183 9.03 -2.63 2.79
C GLY A 183 10.47 -3.16 2.91
N GLU A 184 11.18 -2.78 3.98
CA GLU A 184 12.59 -3.05 4.26
C GLU A 184 12.73 -3.54 5.71
N ARG A 185 13.61 -4.51 5.94
CA ARG A 185 14.06 -5.00 7.25
C ARG A 185 15.57 -4.79 7.42
#